data_AF-A0A6P0S7S5-F1
#
_entry.id   AF-A0A6P0S7S5-F1
#
_cell.length_a   1.000
_cell.length_b   1.000
_cell.length_c   1.000
_cell.angle_alpha   90.00
_cell.angle_beta   90.00
_cell.angle_gamma   90.00
#
_symmetry.space_group_name_H-M   'P 1'
#
loop_
_entity.id
_entity.type
_entity.pdbx_description
1 polymer ?
#
loop_
_entity_poly.entity_id
_entity_poly.type
_entity_poly.pdbx_seq_one_letter_code
_entity_poly.pdbx_strand_id
1 'polypeptide(L)'
;MSFENNQSPDVWQVAQLILQNSKNIVPLVGVQPVYMHPFSVAQKVATLGLIYGRLVDLNMIAGADRRELAMLGDRLSHDDRYVRLSEYIQIVRGVRWWAFD
;
A
#
# COMPACT_ATOMS: atom_id res chain seq x y z
N MET A 1 0.69 -10.19 6.92
CA MET A 1 0.69 -8.84 7.52
C MET A 1 -0.73 -8.57 7.95
N SER A 2 -0.96 -8.53 9.26
CA SER A 2 -2.29 -8.24 9.83
C SER A 2 -2.45 -6.74 9.88
N PHE A 3 -3.57 -6.22 9.39
CA PHE A 3 -3.86 -4.77 9.40
C PHE A 3 -4.59 -4.32 10.68
N GLU A 4 -4.90 -5.25 11.58
CA GLU A 4 -5.74 -5.02 12.76
C GLU A 4 -5.02 -5.22 14.08
N ASN A 5 -3.97 -6.01 14.10
CA ASN A 5 -3.19 -6.25 15.30
C ASN A 5 -1.99 -5.29 15.35
N ASN A 6 -2.00 -4.36 16.31
CA ASN A 6 -0.89 -3.41 16.59
C ASN A 6 0.42 -4.09 17.02
N GLN A 7 0.50 -5.42 16.98
CA GLN A 7 1.74 -6.18 17.12
C GLN A 7 2.61 -6.13 15.86
N SER A 8 2.07 -5.74 14.70
CA SER A 8 2.87 -5.51 13.49
C SER A 8 3.22 -4.02 13.35
N PRO A 9 4.48 -3.67 13.03
CA PRO A 9 4.86 -2.28 12.82
C PRO A 9 4.17 -1.71 11.57
N ASP A 10 3.92 -0.40 11.57
CA ASP A 10 3.39 0.30 10.39
C ASP A 10 4.35 0.15 9.20
N VAL A 11 3.80 -0.29 8.07
CA VAL A 11 4.59 -0.63 6.88
C VAL A 11 5.29 0.57 6.27
N TRP A 12 4.68 1.76 6.37
CA TRP A 12 5.22 2.97 5.76
C TRP A 12 6.36 3.53 6.62
N GLN A 13 6.26 3.42 7.95
CA GLN A 13 7.36 3.73 8.86
C GLN A 13 8.55 2.79 8.64
N VAL A 14 8.31 1.48 8.51
CA VAL A 14 9.37 0.52 8.19
C VAL A 14 9.99 0.82 6.84
N ALA A 15 9.19 1.10 5.80
CA ALA A 15 9.71 1.48 4.49
C ALA A 15 10.57 2.75 4.55
N GLN A 16 10.13 3.78 5.30
CA GLN A 16 10.92 4.98 5.52
C GLN A 16 12.26 4.67 6.20
N LEU A 17 12.28 3.84 7.24
CA LEU A 17 13.51 3.43 7.91
C LEU A 17 14.46 2.68 6.97
N ILE A 18 13.93 1.79 6.11
CA ILE A 18 14.71 1.10 5.08
C ILE A 18 15.30 2.12 4.09
N LEU A 19 14.51 3.10 3.63
CA LEU A 19 14.98 4.12 2.70
C LEU A 19 16.08 5.00 3.32
N GLN A 20 15.96 5.34 4.60
CA GLN A 20 16.92 6.14 5.36
C GLN A 20 18.25 5.40 5.61
N ASN A 21 18.19 4.10 5.91
CA ASN A 21 19.33 3.35 6.44
C ASN A 21 19.95 2.35 5.44
N SER A 22 19.47 2.34 4.20
CA SER A 22 20.03 1.51 3.13
C SER A 22 20.25 2.33 1.87
N LYS A 23 21.13 1.87 0.97
CA LYS A 23 21.35 2.51 -0.34
C LYS A 23 20.75 1.70 -1.49
N ASN A 24 20.65 0.38 -1.32
CA ASN A 24 20.36 -0.56 -2.42
C ASN A 24 19.08 -1.39 -2.22
N ILE A 25 18.41 -1.28 -1.06
CA ILE A 25 17.18 -2.03 -0.78
C ILE A 25 15.98 -1.18 -1.20
N VAL A 26 15.15 -1.70 -2.09
CA VAL A 26 13.85 -1.10 -2.43
C VAL A 26 12.79 -1.74 -1.53
N PRO A 27 12.08 -0.96 -0.68
CA PRO A 27 11.03 -1.52 0.16
C PRO A 27 9.82 -1.96 -0.68
N LEU A 28 9.29 -3.15 -0.38
CA LEU A 28 8.04 -3.67 -0.94
C LEU A 28 6.92 -3.56 0.11
N VAL A 29 6.03 -2.58 -0.06
CA VAL A 29 4.98 -2.23 0.90
C VAL A 29 3.67 -2.95 0.55
N GLY A 30 3.15 -3.75 1.48
CA GLY A 30 1.83 -4.35 1.37
C GLY A 30 0.71 -3.33 1.60
N VAL A 31 -0.19 -3.17 0.62
CA VAL A 31 -1.35 -2.28 0.71
C VAL A 31 -2.63 -3.02 0.35
N GLN A 32 -3.74 -2.65 1.00
CA GLN A 32 -5.05 -3.22 0.69
C GLN A 32 -6.15 -2.12 0.62
N PRO A 33 -7.15 -2.26 -0.27
CA PRO A 33 -8.17 -1.24 -0.49
C PRO A 33 -9.00 -0.86 0.74
N VAL A 34 -9.22 -1.81 1.65
CA VAL A 34 -10.06 -1.61 2.83
C VAL A 34 -9.34 -0.78 3.90
N TYR A 35 -8.01 -0.88 3.97
CA TYR A 35 -7.21 -0.23 5.01
C TYR A 35 -6.84 1.21 4.66
N MET A 36 -6.52 1.50 3.38
CA MET A 36 -6.04 2.81 2.98
C MET A 36 -6.59 3.22 1.61
N HIS A 37 -7.10 4.44 1.53
CA HIS A 37 -7.60 5.02 0.29
C HIS A 37 -6.51 5.08 -0.79
N PRO A 38 -6.81 4.78 -2.09
CA PRO A 38 -5.79 4.68 -3.13
C PRO A 38 -5.02 5.99 -3.33
N PHE A 39 -5.68 7.15 -3.21
CA PHE A 39 -5.01 8.44 -3.28
C PHE A 39 -3.95 8.61 -2.17
N SER A 40 -4.24 8.16 -0.95
CA SER A 40 -3.29 8.23 0.17
C SER A 40 -2.08 7.32 -0.06
N VAL A 41 -2.27 6.14 -0.66
CA VAL A 41 -1.16 5.26 -1.07
C VAL A 41 -0.29 5.95 -2.13
N ALA A 42 -0.91 6.49 -3.18
CA ALA A 42 -0.19 7.19 -4.23
C ALA A 42 0.62 8.38 -3.68
N GLN A 43 0.00 9.19 -2.80
CA GLN A 43 0.68 10.32 -2.14
C GLN A 43 1.86 9.87 -1.28
N LYS A 44 1.74 8.77 -0.53
CA LYS A 44 2.84 8.23 0.28
C LYS A 44 4.00 7.75 -0.59
N VAL A 45 3.74 7.02 -1.66
CA VAL A 45 4.78 6.61 -2.63
C VAL A 45 5.48 7.83 -3.21
N ALA A 46 4.72 8.82 -3.70
CA ALA A 46 5.29 10.05 -4.25
C ALA A 46 6.13 10.81 -3.21
N THR A 47 5.64 10.93 -1.97
CA THR A 47 6.34 11.62 -0.88
C THR A 47 7.67 10.94 -0.57
N LEU A 48 7.68 9.61 -0.39
CA LEU A 48 8.91 8.87 -0.13
C LEU A 48 9.87 8.93 -1.33
N GLY A 49 9.35 8.83 -2.54
CA GLY A 49 10.11 9.00 -3.77
C GLY A 49 10.81 10.35 -3.85
N LEU A 50 10.09 11.44 -3.56
CA LEU A 50 10.63 12.81 -3.57
C LEU A 50 11.66 13.05 -2.46
N ILE A 51 11.40 12.59 -1.23
CA ILE A 51 12.29 12.83 -0.08
C ILE A 51 13.62 12.06 -0.24
N TYR A 52 13.55 10.81 -0.69
CA TYR A 52 14.73 9.94 -0.74
C TYR A 52 15.37 9.83 -2.12
N GLY A 53 14.68 10.26 -3.19
CA GLY A 53 15.12 10.05 -4.57
C GLY A 53 15.16 8.57 -4.95
N ARG A 54 14.27 7.74 -4.38
CA ARG A 54 14.34 6.27 -4.44
C ARG A 54 12.96 5.65 -4.64
N LEU A 55 12.94 4.49 -5.28
CA LEU A 55 11.71 3.74 -5.54
C LEU A 55 11.12 3.13 -4.26
N VAL A 56 9.81 2.93 -4.30
CA VAL A 56 9.03 2.14 -3.33
C VAL A 56 8.09 1.25 -4.13
N ASP A 57 8.21 -0.06 -3.96
CA ASP A 57 7.35 -1.02 -4.64
C ASP A 57 6.11 -1.31 -3.80
N LEU A 58 5.00 -1.62 -4.47
CA LEU A 58 3.73 -1.95 -3.83
C LEU A 58 3.34 -3.40 -4.08
N ASN A 59 3.01 -4.11 -3.00
CA ASN A 59 2.32 -5.40 -3.04
C ASN A 59 0.81 -5.16 -2.82
N MET A 60 0.04 -5.31 -3.90
CA MET A 60 -1.40 -5.02 -3.93
C MET A 60 -2.20 -6.23 -3.43
N ILE A 61 -2.85 -6.09 -2.28
CA ILE A 61 -3.52 -7.18 -1.58
C ILE A 61 -5.04 -6.93 -1.59
N ALA A 62 -5.82 -7.88 -2.12
CA ALA A 62 -7.28 -7.77 -2.15
C ALA A 62 -7.93 -7.81 -0.75
N GLY A 63 -7.20 -8.38 0.23
CA GLY A 63 -7.64 -8.69 1.59
C GLY A 63 -7.69 -10.21 1.80
N ALA A 64 -6.80 -10.74 2.65
CA ALA A 64 -6.61 -12.19 2.79
C ALA A 64 -7.51 -12.82 3.86
N ASP A 65 -7.59 -12.24 5.06
CA ASP A 65 -8.37 -12.78 6.18
C ASP A 65 -9.79 -12.20 6.20
N ARG A 66 -10.80 -13.07 6.12
CA ARG A 66 -12.21 -12.65 6.17
C ARG A 66 -12.63 -12.05 7.50
N ARG A 67 -12.00 -12.46 8.61
CA ARG A 67 -12.31 -11.92 9.95
C ARG A 67 -11.86 -10.47 10.04
N GLU A 68 -10.64 -10.20 9.58
CA GLU A 68 -10.12 -8.83 9.53
C GLU A 68 -10.96 -7.94 8.60
N LEU A 69 -11.28 -8.44 7.41
CA LEU A 69 -12.14 -7.68 6.50
C LEU A 69 -13.51 -7.38 7.11
N ALA A 70 -14.13 -8.36 7.79
CA ALA A 70 -15.41 -8.16 8.45
C ALA A 70 -15.35 -7.13 9.60
N MET A 71 -14.23 -7.08 10.33
CA MET A 71 -13.98 -6.09 11.38
C MET A 71 -13.81 -4.67 10.83
N LEU A 72 -13.19 -4.54 9.64
CA LEU A 72 -13.16 -3.30 8.86
C LEU A 72 -14.45 -3.01 8.07
N GLY A 73 -15.51 -3.83 8.27
CA GLY A 73 -16.81 -3.65 7.63
C GLY A 73 -16.91 -4.14 6.19
N ASP A 74 -15.86 -4.78 5.65
CA ASP A 74 -15.85 -5.34 4.30
C ASP A 74 -16.47 -6.74 4.27
N ARG A 75 -17.56 -6.88 3.50
CA ARG A 75 -18.33 -8.13 3.36
C ARG A 75 -18.35 -8.67 1.93
N LEU A 76 -17.49 -8.15 1.05
CA LEU A 76 -17.40 -8.57 -0.34
C LEU A 76 -17.00 -10.05 -0.48
N SER A 77 -17.45 -10.67 -1.57
CA SER A 77 -17.01 -12.01 -1.96
C SER A 77 -15.53 -12.04 -2.34
N HIS A 78 -14.95 -13.23 -2.53
CA HIS A 78 -13.55 -13.32 -2.97
C HIS A 78 -13.31 -12.57 -4.28
N ASP A 79 -14.18 -12.78 -5.27
CA ASP A 79 -14.04 -12.25 -6.61
C ASP A 79 -14.30 -10.74 -6.65
N ASP A 80 -15.31 -10.25 -5.92
CA ASP A 80 -15.62 -8.82 -5.84
C ASP A 80 -14.46 -8.02 -5.24
N ARG A 81 -13.68 -8.62 -4.33
CA ARG A 81 -12.47 -7.98 -3.79
C ARG A 81 -11.39 -7.80 -4.86
N TYR A 82 -11.27 -8.72 -5.82
CA TYR A 82 -10.34 -8.57 -6.94
C TYR A 82 -10.83 -7.58 -7.99
N VAL A 83 -12.15 -7.47 -8.18
CA VAL A 83 -12.75 -6.40 -9.00
C VAL A 83 -12.39 -5.04 -8.39
N ARG A 84 -12.64 -4.86 -7.08
CA ARG A 84 -12.25 -3.64 -6.35
C ARG A 84 -10.74 -3.40 -6.38
N LEU A 85 -9.92 -4.45 -6.22
CA LEU A 85 -8.46 -4.31 -6.28
C LEU A 85 -7.99 -3.82 -7.66
N SER A 86 -8.64 -4.28 -8.73
CA SER A 86 -8.32 -3.85 -10.09
C SER A 86 -8.57 -2.36 -10.27
N GLU A 87 -9.72 -1.85 -9.82
CA GLU A 87 -10.02 -0.40 -9.81
C GLU A 87 -9.02 0.37 -8.93
N TYR A 88 -8.73 -0.15 -7.74
CA TYR A 88 -7.76 0.44 -6.81
C TYR A 88 -6.39 0.63 -7.46
N ILE A 89 -5.88 -0.39 -8.17
CA ILE A 89 -4.62 -0.33 -8.90
C ILE A 89 -4.67 0.73 -10.00
N GLN A 90 -5.78 0.83 -10.75
CA GLN A 90 -5.93 1.84 -11.78
C GLN A 90 -5.88 3.25 -11.20
N ILE A 91 -6.53 3.50 -10.05
CA ILE A 91 -6.48 4.80 -9.38
C ILE A 91 -5.05 5.10 -8.92
N VAL A 92 -4.38 4.17 -8.23
CA VAL A 92 -3.00 4.39 -7.73
C VAL A 92 -2.04 4.70 -8.89
N ARG A 93 -2.14 3.98 -10.00
CA ARG A 93 -1.30 4.22 -11.21
C ARG A 93 -1.70 5.48 -11.97
N GLY A 94 -2.98 5.83 -11.95
CA GLY A 94 -3.53 6.99 -12.65
C GLY A 94 -3.16 8.32 -11.99
N VAL A 95 -2.76 8.32 -10.71
CA VAL A 95 -2.21 9.52 -10.07
C VAL A 95 -0.81 9.78 -10.60
N ARG A 96 -0.75 10.59 -11.65
CA ARG A 96 0.49 10.94 -12.36
C ARG A 96 1.23 12.00 -11.55
N TRP A 97 2.27 11.59 -10.83
CA TRP A 97 3.19 12.50 -10.15
C TRP A 97 4.49 12.58 -10.95
N TRP A 98 4.74 13.72 -11.58
CA TRP A 98 5.98 13.98 -12.31
C TRP A 98 7.16 14.04 -11.34
N ALA A 99 7.99 13.00 -11.32
CA ALA A 99 9.33 13.07 -10.75
C ALA A 99 10.35 12.08 -11.34
N PHE A 100 9.94 11.14 -12.21
CA PHE A 100 10.85 10.08 -12.68
C PHE A 100 10.63 9.62 -14.14
N ASP A 101 10.12 10.50 -15.02
CA ASP A 101 10.24 10.32 -16.48
C ASP A 101 11.54 10.98 -16.98
#